data_AF-A0A1A8N2S7-F1
#
_entry.id   AF-A0A1A8N2S7-F1
#
_cell.length_a   1.000
_cell.length_b   1.000
_cell.length_c   1.000
_cell.angle_alpha   90.00
_cell.angle_beta   90.00
_cell.angle_gamma   90.00
#
_symmetry.space_group_name_H-M   'P 1'
#
loop_
_entity.id
_entity.type
_entity.pdbx_description
1 polymer ?
#
loop_
_entity_poly.entity_id
_entity_poly.type
_entity_poly.pdbx_seq_one_letter_code
_entity_poly.pdbx_strand_id
1 'polypeptide(L)'
;RNRKAVISQGLPHPFAITVFEDSLYWTDWHTKSINSANKFTGKNQEVIRNKLHFPMDIHTLHPQRQPAGGRNRCGANNGGCSHLCLPSNKTYTR
;
A
#
# COMPACT_ATOMS: atom_id res chain seq x y z
N ARG A 1 -14.66 -13.88 -7.02
CA ARG A 1 -14.57 -13.88 -8.50
C ARG A 1 -14.83 -12.48 -9.08
N ASN A 2 -14.25 -11.42 -8.49
CA ASN A 2 -14.47 -10.00 -8.86
C ASN A 2 -13.14 -9.26 -9.14
N ARG A 3 -12.18 -9.93 -9.80
CA ARG A 3 -10.90 -9.30 -10.16
C ARG A 3 -11.05 -8.59 -11.51
N LYS A 4 -10.82 -7.28 -11.55
CA LYS A 4 -10.79 -6.47 -12.78
C LYS A 4 -9.40 -5.87 -12.95
N ALA A 5 -8.84 -5.96 -14.16
CA ALA A 5 -7.63 -5.22 -14.52
C ALA A 5 -8.02 -3.79 -14.88
N VAL A 6 -7.41 -2.80 -14.23
CA VAL A 6 -7.64 -1.37 -14.50
C VAL A 6 -6.52 -0.75 -15.32
N ILE A 7 -5.28 -1.22 -15.16
CA ILE A 7 -4.11 -0.79 -15.93
C ILE A 7 -3.47 -2.03 -16.53
N SER A 8 -3.26 -2.01 -17.85
CA SER A 8 -2.65 -3.11 -18.62
C SER A 8 -1.52 -2.65 -19.54
N GLN A 9 -1.25 -1.34 -19.59
CA GLN A 9 -0.22 -0.71 -20.43
C GLN A 9 0.61 0.22 -19.55
N GLY A 10 1.86 0.50 -19.96
CA GLY A 10 2.75 1.39 -19.21
C GLY A 10 3.29 0.76 -17.91
N LEU A 11 3.32 -0.57 -17.82
CA LEU A 11 3.83 -1.33 -16.68
C LEU A 11 5.00 -2.25 -17.08
N PRO A 12 6.12 -1.70 -17.59
CA PRO A 12 7.26 -2.52 -18.00
C PRO A 12 7.93 -3.26 -16.84
N HIS A 13 8.08 -2.63 -15.67
CA HIS A 13 8.64 -3.30 -14.48
C HIS A 13 8.19 -2.64 -13.16
N PRO A 14 6.89 -2.71 -12.81
CA PRO A 14 6.40 -2.16 -11.55
C PRO A 14 6.94 -2.94 -10.35
N PHE A 15 7.32 -2.24 -9.27
CA PHE A 15 7.90 -2.84 -8.07
C PHE A 15 6.99 -2.73 -6.84
N ALA A 16 6.67 -1.52 -6.39
CA ALA A 16 5.79 -1.27 -5.25
C ALA A 16 4.60 -0.41 -5.64
N ILE A 17 3.50 -0.55 -4.89
CA ILE A 17 2.26 0.19 -5.12
C ILE A 17 1.67 0.67 -3.79
N THR A 18 1.12 1.87 -3.78
CA THR A 18 0.34 2.41 -2.68
C THR A 18 -0.92 3.08 -3.20
N VAL A 19 -1.91 3.22 -2.32
CA VAL A 19 -3.23 3.74 -2.67
C VAL A 19 -3.61 4.84 -1.71
N PHE A 20 -4.15 5.93 -2.23
CA PHE A 20 -4.72 6.98 -1.42
C PHE A 20 -5.80 7.70 -2.21
N GLU A 21 -6.92 7.99 -1.54
CA GLU A 21 -8.13 8.52 -2.18
C GLU A 21 -8.46 7.71 -3.45
N ASP A 22 -8.63 8.37 -4.60
CA ASP A 22 -8.99 7.75 -5.88
C ASP A 22 -7.80 7.41 -6.78
N SER A 23 -6.58 7.50 -6.25
CA SER A 23 -5.34 7.35 -7.00
C SER A 23 -4.54 6.12 -6.56
N LEU A 24 -3.96 5.46 -7.55
CA LEU A 24 -2.89 4.48 -7.41
C LEU A 24 -1.56 5.18 -7.65
N TYR A 25 -0.55 4.82 -6.87
CA TYR A 25 0.81 5.28 -7.03
C TYR A 25 1.73 4.07 -7.07
N TRP A 26 2.60 3.96 -8.06
CA TRP A 26 3.53 2.84 -8.14
C TRP A 26 4.92 3.26 -8.59
N THR A 27 5.92 2.50 -8.17
CA THR A 27 7.30 2.62 -8.62
C THR A 27 7.56 1.68 -9.78
N ASP A 28 8.37 2.10 -10.75
CA ASP A 28 8.77 1.27 -11.90
C ASP A 28 10.29 1.34 -12.11
N TRP A 29 10.92 0.17 -12.19
CA TRP A 29 12.37 0.02 -12.34
C TRP A 29 12.88 0.30 -13.74
N HIS A 30 12.07 0.07 -14.76
CA HIS A 30 12.44 0.30 -16.15
C HIS A 30 12.38 1.79 -16.48
N THR A 31 11.27 2.46 -16.13
CA THR A 31 11.11 3.91 -16.35
C THR A 31 11.80 4.76 -15.29
N LYS A 32 12.28 4.14 -14.21
CA LYS A 32 12.98 4.83 -13.10
C LYS A 32 12.11 5.97 -12.54
N SER A 33 10.82 5.70 -12.37
CA SER A 33 9.81 6.70 -12.04
C SER A 33 8.81 6.23 -10.99
N ILE A 34 8.14 7.22 -10.39
CA ILE A 34 6.89 7.06 -9.66
C ILE A 34 5.79 7.52 -10.61
N ASN A 35 4.80 6.67 -10.81
CA ASN A 35 3.66 6.93 -11.67
C ASN A 35 2.36 6.95 -10.85
N SER A 36 1.34 7.60 -11.38
CA SER A 36 0.02 7.76 -10.77
C SER A 36 -1.08 7.46 -11.79
N ALA A 37 -2.22 6.96 -11.32
CA ALA A 37 -3.41 6.74 -12.15
C ALA A 37 -4.68 6.61 -11.30
N ASN A 38 -5.85 6.84 -11.88
CA ASN A 38 -7.12 6.63 -11.20
C ASN A 38 -7.38 5.14 -10.91
N LYS A 39 -7.67 4.78 -9.65
CA LYS A 39 -7.81 3.39 -9.20
C LYS A 39 -9.00 2.62 -9.79
N PHE A 40 -10.04 3.33 -10.23
CA PHE A 40 -11.27 2.72 -10.73
C PHE A 40 -11.26 2.53 -12.25
N THR A 41 -10.65 3.48 -12.95
CA THR A 41 -10.67 3.55 -14.43
C THR A 41 -9.33 3.22 -15.06
N GLY A 42 -8.22 3.34 -14.32
CA GLY A 42 -6.86 3.24 -14.85
C GLY A 42 -6.46 4.37 -15.80
N LYS A 43 -7.31 5.39 -15.95
CA LYS A 43 -7.06 6.59 -16.74
C LYS A 43 -6.25 7.61 -15.94
N ASN A 44 -5.87 8.71 -16.61
CA ASN A 44 -5.04 9.78 -16.06
C ASN A 44 -3.70 9.23 -15.55
N GLN A 45 -3.06 8.40 -16.37
CA GLN A 45 -1.72 7.94 -16.08
C GLN A 45 -0.74 9.11 -16.20
N GLU A 46 -0.02 9.38 -15.13
CA GLU A 46 0.94 10.47 -15.05
C GLU A 46 2.25 10.00 -14.39
N VAL A 47 3.34 10.69 -14.72
CA VAL A 47 4.64 10.49 -14.10
C VAL A 47 4.84 11.58 -13.05
N ILE A 48 4.81 11.22 -11.77
CA ILE A 48 5.00 12.17 -10.66
C ILE A 48 6.46 12.59 -10.55
N ARG A 49 7.35 11.60 -10.59
CA ARG A 49 8.81 11.81 -10.56
C ARG A 49 9.51 10.79 -11.42
N ASN A 50 10.54 11.23 -12.13
CA ASN A 50 11.40 10.39 -12.96
C ASN A 50 12.86 10.54 -12.53
N LYS A 51 13.75 9.82 -13.21
CA LYS A 51 15.21 9.84 -12.97
C LYS A 51 15.61 9.42 -11.55
N LEU A 52 14.83 8.52 -10.94
CA LEU A 52 15.18 7.89 -9.68
C LEU A 52 16.22 6.81 -9.93
N HIS A 53 17.27 6.72 -9.10
CA HIS A 53 18.33 5.73 -9.31
C HIS A 53 17.79 4.29 -9.29
N PHE A 54 17.07 3.94 -8.23
CA PHE A 54 16.36 2.68 -8.07
C PHE A 54 15.12 2.93 -7.19
N PRO A 55 13.95 3.18 -7.79
CA PRO A 55 12.74 3.37 -7.01
C PRO A 55 12.27 2.01 -6.46
N MET A 56 12.41 1.84 -5.15
CA MET A 56 12.04 0.61 -4.43
C MET A 56 10.61 0.75 -3.91
N ASP A 57 10.42 0.75 -2.58
CA ASP A 57 9.11 0.88 -1.96
C ASP A 57 8.57 2.32 -2.01
N ILE A 58 7.25 2.46 -1.98
CA ILE A 58 6.53 3.74 -1.95
C ILE A 58 5.31 3.63 -1.05
N HIS A 59 5.11 4.62 -0.16
CA HIS A 59 3.98 4.68 0.75
C HIS A 59 3.37 6.08 0.80
N THR A 60 2.05 6.16 0.91
CA THR A 60 1.36 7.41 1.25
C THR A 60 1.43 7.66 2.74
N LEU A 61 2.03 8.77 3.16
CA LEU A 61 2.04 9.23 4.55
C LEU A 61 0.82 10.13 4.80
N HIS A 62 -0.25 9.58 5.35
CA HIS A 62 -1.46 10.33 5.72
C HIS A 62 -2.18 9.67 6.91
N PRO A 63 -2.75 10.43 7.88
CA PRO A 63 -3.43 9.85 9.05
C PRO A 63 -4.57 8.88 8.69
N GLN A 64 -5.31 9.15 7.62
CA GLN A 64 -6.39 8.26 7.18
C GLN A 64 -5.89 6.92 6.60
N ARG A 65 -4.60 6.81 6.23
CA ARG A 65 -3.97 5.52 5.87
C ARG A 65 -3.68 4.67 7.11
N GLN A 66 -3.65 5.28 8.29
CA GLN A 66 -3.42 4.65 9.60
C GLN A 66 -4.57 5.01 10.57
N PRO A 67 -5.81 4.56 10.30
CA PRO A 67 -6.97 4.96 11.10
C PRO A 67 -6.87 4.49 12.55
N ALA A 68 -7.00 5.42 13.50
CA ALA A 68 -6.94 5.14 14.94
C ALA A 68 -8.13 4.32 15.48
N GLY A 69 -9.18 4.10 14.67
CA GLY A 69 -10.39 3.37 15.07
C GLY A 69 -10.19 1.86 15.30
N GLY A 70 -9.01 1.31 14.99
CA GLY A 70 -8.69 -0.08 15.29
C GLY A 70 -8.40 -0.29 16.78
N ARG A 71 -9.16 -1.15 17.45
CA ARG A 71 -8.84 -1.56 18.82
C ARG A 71 -7.58 -2.43 18.84
N ASN A 72 -6.60 -2.08 19.67
CA ASN A 72 -5.46 -2.95 19.96
C ASN A 72 -5.96 -4.26 20.62
N ARG A 73 -5.80 -5.39 19.91
CA ARG A 73 -6.29 -6.70 20.37
C ARG A 73 -5.55 -7.23 21.60
N CYS A 74 -4.29 -6.82 21.79
CA CYS A 74 -3.48 -7.21 22.94
C CYS A 74 -3.84 -6.43 24.20
N GLY A 75 -4.38 -5.21 24.04
CA GLY A 75 -4.86 -4.41 25.15
C GLY A 75 -3.82 -4.21 26.25
N ALA A 76 -4.21 -4.47 27.50
CA ALA A 76 -3.35 -4.33 28.66
C ALA A 76 -2.42 -5.54 28.86
N ASN A 77 -1.23 -5.30 29.41
CA ASN A 77 -0.27 -6.34 29.80
C ASN A 77 0.07 -7.36 28.71
N ASN A 78 0.30 -6.90 27.46
CA ASN A 78 0.64 -7.75 26.32
C ASN A 78 -0.36 -8.91 26.08
N GLY A 79 -1.64 -8.76 26.45
CA GLY A 79 -2.62 -9.86 26.40
C GLY A 79 -2.31 -11.03 27.34
N GLY A 80 -1.39 -10.86 28.29
CA GLY A 80 -0.84 -11.94 29.12
C GLY A 80 0.20 -12.81 28.40
N CYS A 81 0.76 -12.35 27.27
CA CYS A 81 1.84 -13.04 26.57
C CYS A 81 3.20 -12.69 27.19
N SER A 82 4.12 -13.65 27.24
CA SER A 82 5.47 -13.43 27.77
C SER A 82 6.37 -12.63 26.83
N HIS A 83 6.21 -12.81 25.51
CA HIS A 83 7.06 -12.17 24.49
C HIS A 83 6.22 -11.40 23.47
N LEU A 84 5.55 -12.11 22.57
CA LEU A 84 4.82 -11.51 21.45
C LEU A 84 3.33 -11.77 21.56
N CYS A 85 2.54 -10.71 21.44
CA CYS A 85 1.10 -10.79 21.24
C CYS A 85 0.77 -10.44 19.78
N LEU A 86 0.26 -11.41 19.03
CA LEU A 86 -0.04 -11.26 17.61
C LEU A 86 -1.55 -11.35 17.36
N PRO A 87 -2.16 -10.43 16.61
CA PRO A 87 -3.56 -10.54 16.21
C PRO A 87 -3.83 -11.86 15.46
N SER A 88 -4.81 -12.63 15.93
CA SER A 88 -5.26 -13.87 15.29
C SER A 88 -6.76 -13.81 15.07
N ASN A 89 -7.16 -13.56 13.82
CA ASN A 89 -8.56 -13.43 13.41
C ASN A 89 -9.34 -12.39 14.26
N LYS A 90 -10.23 -12.85 15.14
CA LYS A 90 -11.03 -12.00 16.05
C LYS A 90 -10.35 -11.74 17.40
N THR A 91 -9.28 -12.47 17.74
CA THR A 91 -8.58 -12.42 19.04
C THR A 91 -7.07 -12.24 18.83
N TYR A 92 -6.23 -12.75 19.73
CA TYR A 92 -4.77 -12.75 19.62
C TYR A 92 -4.20 -14.11 20.04
N THR A 93 -3.05 -14.47 19.49
CA THR A 93 -2.27 -15.64 19.92
C THR A 93 -1.41 -15.29 21.13
N ARG A 94 -1.39 -16.21 22.09
CA ARG A 94 -0.51 -16.13 23.26
C ARG A 94 0.85 -16.76 22.99
#